data_AF-A0A4Z1B1E5-F1
#
_entry.id   AF-A0A4Z1B1E5-F1
#
_cell.length_a   1.000
_cell.length_b   1.000
_cell.length_c   1.000
_cell.angle_alpha   90.00
_cell.angle_beta   90.00
_cell.angle_gamma   90.00
#
_symmetry.space_group_name_H-M   'P 1'
#
loop_
_entity.id
_entity.type
_entity.pdbx_description
1 polymer ?
#
loop_
_entity_poly.entity_id
_entity_poly.type
_entity_poly.pdbx_seq_one_letter_code
_entity_poly.pdbx_strand_id
1 'polypeptide(L)'
;MQHDLRFPSAKNFFTTLGWLSIIALIAVLVLNLLVYSTFNGFNDFNLQFNLHQIELIFAITFAIIAIVSIIMSLILKLFKHS
;
A
#
# COMPACT_ATOMS: atom_id res chain seq x y z
N MET A 1 24.75 9.88 -27.54
CA MET A 1 23.78 10.55 -26.64
C MET A 1 22.75 9.52 -26.20
N GLN A 2 23.09 8.70 -25.20
CA GLN A 2 22.12 7.79 -24.58
C GLN A 2 21.17 8.65 -23.76
N HIS A 3 19.98 8.90 -24.30
CA HIS A 3 18.90 9.46 -23.51
C HIS A 3 18.60 8.46 -22.39
N ASP A 4 18.73 8.94 -21.16
CA ASP A 4 18.56 8.17 -19.94
C ASP A 4 17.07 7.80 -19.76
N LEU A 5 16.62 6.82 -20.55
CA LEU A 5 15.26 6.25 -20.58
C LEU A 5 14.86 5.62 -19.23
N ARG A 6 15.81 5.47 -18.31
CA ARG A 6 15.60 4.93 -16.96
C ARG A 6 14.82 5.88 -16.05
N PHE A 7 14.95 7.20 -16.23
CA PHE A 7 14.32 8.17 -15.32
C PHE A 7 12.79 8.31 -15.52
N PRO A 8 12.25 8.40 -16.76
CA PRO A 8 10.81 8.42 -16.98
C PRO A 8 10.12 7.11 -16.56
N SER A 9 10.77 5.96 -16.81
CA SER A 9 10.21 4.65 -16.47
C SER A 9 10.20 4.39 -14.96
N ALA A 10 11.27 4.77 -14.24
CA ALA A 10 11.34 4.63 -12.79
C ALA A 10 10.28 5.50 -12.07
N LYS A 11 10.09 6.75 -12.51
CA LYS A 11 9.06 7.63 -11.93
C LYS A 11 7.67 7.01 -12.09
N ASN A 12 7.34 6.55 -13.30
CA ASN A 12 6.04 5.93 -13.56
C ASN A 12 5.87 4.65 -12.73
N PHE A 13 6.90 3.81 -12.63
CA PHE A 13 6.90 2.61 -11.80
C PHE A 13 6.55 2.91 -10.34
N PHE A 14 7.25 3.85 -9.69
CA PHE A 14 6.97 4.19 -8.29
C PHE A 14 5.60 4.86 -8.10
N THR A 15 5.15 5.68 -9.05
CA THR A 15 3.78 6.23 -8.97
C THR A 15 2.73 5.14 -9.08
N THR A 16 2.87 4.19 -10.00
CA THR A 16 1.93 3.07 -10.14
C THR A 16 1.98 2.15 -8.93
N LEU A 17 3.16 1.84 -8.40
CA LEU A 17 3.33 1.05 -7.19
C LEU A 17 2.67 1.72 -5.98
N GLY A 18 2.82 3.04 -5.83
CA GLY A 18 2.15 3.82 -4.80
C GLY A 18 0.63 3.73 -4.90
N TRP A 19 0.06 3.91 -6.10
CA TRP A 19 -1.38 3.78 -6.32
C TRP A 19 -1.90 2.36 -6.05
N LEU A 20 -1.19 1.34 -6.51
CA LEU A 20 -1.54 -0.06 -6.23
C LEU A 20 -1.52 -0.35 -4.73
N SER A 21 -0.54 0.18 -4.00
CA SER A 21 -0.45 0.02 -2.55
C SER A 21 -1.61 0.70 -1.82
N ILE A 22 -2.02 1.88 -2.27
CA ILE A 22 -3.18 2.59 -1.72
C ILE A 22 -4.47 1.82 -1.98
N ILE A 23 -4.66 1.29 -3.20
CA ILE A 23 -5.83 0.47 -3.55
C ILE A 23 -5.87 -0.79 -2.67
N ALA A 24 -4.72 -1.44 -2.46
CA ALA A 24 -4.63 -2.60 -1.57
C ALA A 24 -4.99 -2.25 -0.11
N LEU A 25 -4.54 -1.10 0.40
CA LEU A 25 -4.92 -0.58 1.72
C LEU A 25 -6.43 -0.38 1.85
N ILE A 26 -7.07 0.21 0.85
CA ILE A 26 -8.53 0.40 0.82
C ILE A 26 -9.23 -0.96 0.80
N ALA A 27 -8.75 -1.92 0.00
CA ALA A 27 -9.34 -3.25 -0.06
C ALA A 27 -9.27 -3.97 1.30
N VAL A 28 -8.13 -3.86 2.02
CA VAL A 28 -7.99 -4.42 3.37
C VAL A 28 -8.96 -3.76 4.35
N LEU A 29 -9.12 -2.44 4.31
CA LEU A 29 -10.08 -1.72 5.15
C LEU A 29 -11.54 -2.14 4.87
N VAL A 30 -11.90 -2.30 3.59
CA VAL A 30 -13.25 -2.72 3.19
C VAL A 30 -13.52 -4.16 3.61
N LEU A 31 -12.56 -5.07 3.40
CA LEU A 31 -12.66 -6.45 3.87
C LEU A 31 -12.82 -6.50 5.39
N ASN A 32 -12.05 -5.70 6.12
CA ASN A 32 -12.13 -5.61 7.57
C ASN A 32 -13.53 -5.15 8.03
N LEU A 33 -14.06 -4.10 7.39
CA LEU A 33 -15.42 -3.62 7.68
C LEU A 33 -16.49 -4.70 7.44
N LEU A 34 -16.36 -5.46 6.34
CA LEU A 34 -17.27 -6.56 6.03
C LEU A 34 -17.17 -7.71 7.05
N VAL A 35 -15.95 -8.06 7.47
CA VAL A 35 -15.71 -9.08 8.49
C VAL A 35 -16.31 -8.64 9.82
N TYR A 36 -16.01 -7.44 10.33
CA TYR A 36 -16.63 -6.94 11.57
C TYR A 36 -18.16 -6.89 11.49
N SER A 37 -18.72 -6.47 10.36
CA SER A 37 -20.17 -6.45 10.17
C SER A 37 -20.79 -7.85 10.18
N THR A 38 -20.09 -8.87 9.71
CA THR A 38 -20.60 -10.25 9.59
C THR A 38 -20.42 -11.04 10.88
N PHE A 39 -19.33 -10.80 11.63
CA PHE A 39 -18.96 -11.58 12.81
C PHE A 39 -19.42 -10.99 14.14
N ASN A 40 -20.08 -9.82 14.17
CA ASN A 40 -20.73 -9.29 15.39
C ASN A 40 -21.81 -10.22 15.99
N GLY A 41 -22.20 -11.30 15.31
CA GLY A 41 -23.10 -12.34 15.83
C GLY A 41 -22.43 -13.60 16.39
N PHE A 42 -21.13 -13.81 16.20
CA PHE A 42 -20.45 -15.07 16.55
C PHE A 42 -19.29 -14.84 17.53
N ASN A 43 -19.40 -15.45 18.71
CA ASN A 43 -18.52 -15.28 19.87
C ASN A 43 -17.16 -16.01 19.73
N ASP A 44 -16.59 -16.10 18.52
CA ASP A 44 -15.33 -16.80 18.25
C ASP A 44 -14.13 -15.85 18.34
N PHE A 45 -13.79 -15.48 19.57
CA PHE A 45 -12.67 -14.58 19.92
C PHE A 45 -11.32 -14.99 19.31
N ASN A 46 -11.06 -16.29 19.13
CA ASN A 46 -9.79 -16.80 18.59
C ASN A 46 -9.64 -16.55 17.08
N LEU A 47 -10.74 -16.55 16.33
CA LEU A 47 -10.74 -16.23 14.91
C LEU A 47 -10.57 -14.71 14.70
N GLN A 48 -11.26 -13.91 15.52
CA GLN A 48 -11.21 -12.45 15.46
C GLN A 48 -9.82 -11.89 15.78
N PHE A 49 -9.11 -12.46 16.76
CA PHE A 49 -7.75 -12.03 17.12
C PHE A 49 -6.72 -12.30 16.01
N ASN A 50 -6.75 -13.50 15.40
CA ASN A 50 -5.85 -13.84 14.30
C ASN A 50 -6.11 -13.00 13.05
N LEU A 51 -7.38 -12.74 12.71
CA LEU A 51 -7.75 -11.84 11.61
C LEU A 51 -7.24 -10.42 11.87
N HIS A 52 -7.43 -9.89 13.08
CA HIS A 52 -6.97 -8.56 13.45
C HIS A 52 -5.44 -8.39 13.33
N GLN A 53 -4.67 -9.40 13.76
CA GLN A 53 -3.22 -9.37 13.63
C GLN A 53 -2.76 -9.40 12.17
N ILE A 54 -3.38 -10.24 11.33
CA ILE A 54 -3.07 -10.35 9.90
C ILE A 54 -3.40 -9.03 9.18
N GLU A 55 -4.56 -8.43 9.46
CA GLU A 55 -4.98 -7.14 8.91
C GLU A 55 -4.00 -6.03 9.26
N LEU A 56 -3.55 -5.98 10.52
CA LEU A 56 -2.57 -4.98 10.98
C LEU A 56 -1.26 -5.12 10.20
N ILE A 57 -0.77 -6.35 10.00
CA ILE A 57 0.47 -6.62 9.24
C ILE A 57 0.32 -6.17 7.79
N PHE A 58 -0.81 -6.47 7.14
CA PHE A 58 -1.06 -6.04 5.76
C PHE A 58 -1.17 -4.52 5.65
N ALA A 59 -1.91 -3.87 6.55
CA ALA A 59 -2.06 -2.42 6.58
C ALA A 59 -0.72 -1.72 6.75
N ILE A 60 0.12 -2.16 7.70
CA ILE A 60 1.46 -1.61 7.92
C ILE A 60 2.33 -1.81 6.68
N THR A 61 2.32 -3.02 6.09
CA THR A 61 3.15 -3.35 4.92
C THR A 61 2.83 -2.44 3.73
N PHE A 62 1.56 -2.32 3.37
CA PHE A 62 1.13 -1.46 2.27
C PHE A 62 1.28 0.03 2.57
N ALA A 63 1.18 0.45 3.84
CA ALA A 63 1.48 1.83 4.22
C ALA A 63 2.97 2.16 4.01
N ILE A 64 3.87 1.28 4.42
CA ILE A 64 5.33 1.45 4.21
C ILE A 64 5.64 1.53 2.71
N ILE A 65 5.09 0.63 1.90
CA ILE A 65 5.30 0.62 0.45
C ILE A 65 4.81 1.92 -0.19
N ALA A 66 3.64 2.43 0.23
CA ALA A 66 3.11 3.70 -0.27
C ALA A 66 4.04 4.88 0.08
N ILE A 67 4.50 4.96 1.33
CA ILE A 67 5.41 6.02 1.79
C ILE A 67 6.73 5.98 1.00
N VAL A 68 7.36 4.81 0.89
CA VAL A 68 8.62 4.65 0.15
C VAL A 68 8.44 5.03 -1.32
N SER A 69 7.32 4.65 -1.94
CA SER A 69 7.01 5.00 -3.33
C SER A 69 6.85 6.50 -3.54
N ILE A 70 6.20 7.20 -2.59
CA ILE A 70 6.05 8.65 -2.62
C ILE A 70 7.42 9.33 -2.47
N ILE A 71 8.24 8.89 -1.49
CA ILE A 71 9.58 9.43 -1.28
C ILE A 71 10.44 9.26 -2.54
N MET A 72 10.46 8.07 -3.14
CA MET A 72 11.23 7.82 -4.37
C MET A 72 10.72 8.65 -5.55
N SER A 73 9.39 8.81 -5.69
CA SER A 73 8.82 9.69 -6.72
C SER A 73 9.26 11.15 -6.55
N LEU A 74 9.32 11.65 -5.32
CA LEU A 74 9.79 13.01 -5.00
C LEU A 74 11.28 13.17 -5.29
N ILE A 75 12.11 12.20 -4.87
CA ILE A 75 13.55 12.17 -5.13
C ILE A 75 13.81 12.18 -6.66
N LEU A 76 13.13 11.33 -7.41
CA LEU A 76 13.26 11.29 -8.88
C LEU A 76 12.80 12.59 -9.54
N LYS A 77 11.83 13.30 -8.95
CA LYS A 77 11.40 14.62 -9.43
C LYS A 77 12.48 15.68 -9.18
N LEU A 78 13.17 15.65 -8.04
CA LEU A 78 14.27 16.57 -7.72
C LEU A 78 15.45 16.37 -8.68
N PHE A 79 15.85 15.13 -8.94
CA PHE A 79 16.97 14.84 -9.85
C PHE A 79 16.69 15.20 -11.32
N LYS A 80 15.43 15.24 -11.76
CA LYS A 80 15.08 15.65 -13.12
C LYS A 80 15.23 17.16 -13.36
N HIS A 81 15.38 17.95 -12.29
CA HIS A 81 15.56 19.40 -12.34
C HIS A 81 17.02 19.85 -12.08
N SER A 82 17.94 18.92 -11.79
CA SER A 82 19.39 19.16 -11.70
C SER A 82 20.08 18.77 -13.00
#